data_AF-A0A1A8GFQ4-F1
#
_entry.id   AF-A0A1A8GFQ4-F1
#
_cell.length_a   1.000
_cell.length_b   1.000
_cell.length_c   1.000
_cell.angle_alpha   90.00
_cell.angle_beta   90.00
_cell.angle_gamma   90.00
#
_symmetry.space_group_name_H-M   'P 1'
#
loop_
_entity.id
_entity.type
_entity.pdbx_description
1 polymer ?
#
loop_
_entity_poly.entity_id
_entity_poly.type
_entity_poly.pdbx_seq_one_letter_code
_entity_poly.pdbx_strand_id
1 'polypeptide(L)'
;LDPRVRHLVFTIRCWARAHGITSSIPGAWISNFSLTVMVLFFLQKRNPPIIPTLNHLRDLAGPADRSVIEGNDCTFVRDFSKIQLQRNSETLETLLCEFFVFYATFPFSRMSINIRKGKEQNKPEVAPLHIQNPFETSLNVSKNVNATQLDRFVALCQESSWLVQQSETNSPKSAAGESSPTPWGLASLLLPSQVEGSKSRKKRRREPVSETIKSLLDSIKNKNQGKKR
;
A
#
# COMPACT_ATOMS: atom_id res chain seq x y z
N LEU A 1 0.07 -1.73 -20.77
CA LEU A 1 -1.40 -1.89 -20.89
C LEU A 1 -2.10 -0.57 -20.68
N ASP A 2 -2.10 -0.02 -19.46
CA ASP A 2 -2.76 1.26 -19.20
C ASP A 2 -1.88 2.14 -18.30
N PRO A 3 -1.61 3.41 -18.65
CA PRO A 3 -0.76 4.28 -17.84
C PRO A 3 -1.34 4.54 -16.44
N ARG A 4 -2.67 4.49 -16.27
CA ARG A 4 -3.34 4.71 -14.98
C ARG A 4 -2.92 3.69 -13.93
N VAL A 5 -2.52 2.48 -14.34
CA VAL A 5 -1.97 1.45 -13.43
C VAL A 5 -0.76 2.00 -12.68
N ARG A 6 0.20 2.58 -13.41
CA ARG A 6 1.43 3.12 -12.81
C ARG A 6 1.09 4.28 -11.87
N HIS A 7 0.28 5.23 -12.34
CA HIS A 7 -0.10 6.39 -11.54
C HIS A 7 -0.80 5.95 -10.24
N LEU A 8 -1.80 5.08 -10.32
CA LEU A 8 -2.54 4.62 -9.15
C LEU A 8 -1.67 3.82 -8.18
N VAL A 9 -0.82 2.90 -8.67
CA VAL A 9 0.10 2.14 -7.82
C VAL A 9 1.07 3.06 -7.08
N PHE A 10 1.67 4.03 -7.75
CA PHE A 10 2.59 4.98 -7.10
C PHE A 10 1.86 5.83 -6.06
N THR A 11 0.70 6.38 -6.42
CA THR A 11 -0.13 7.17 -5.51
C THR A 11 -0.51 6.39 -4.24
N ILE A 12 -1.05 5.19 -4.40
CA ILE A 12 -1.46 4.33 -3.27
C ILE A 12 -0.26 3.89 -2.43
N ARG A 13 0.90 3.61 -3.04
CA ARG A 13 2.12 3.29 -2.28
C ARG A 13 2.64 4.47 -1.48
N CYS A 14 2.61 5.68 -2.04
CA CYS A 14 2.98 6.90 -1.32
C CYS A 14 2.04 7.16 -0.15
N TRP A 15 0.73 7.05 -0.37
CA TRP A 15 -0.29 7.14 0.67
C TRP A 15 -0.08 6.09 1.78
N ALA A 16 0.08 4.82 1.42
CA ALA A 16 0.28 3.74 2.37
C ALA A 16 1.56 3.90 3.20
N ARG A 17 2.63 4.46 2.61
CA ARG A 17 3.85 4.80 3.33
C ARG A 17 3.65 5.99 4.27
N ALA A 18 2.97 7.04 3.84
CA ALA A 18 2.70 8.23 4.65
C ALA A 18 1.90 7.87 5.92
N HIS A 19 0.95 6.95 5.80
CA HIS A 19 0.09 6.48 6.90
C HIS A 19 0.61 5.23 7.63
N GLY A 20 1.81 4.75 7.29
CA GLY A 20 2.43 3.61 7.99
C GLY A 20 1.72 2.26 7.81
N ILE A 21 1.01 2.07 6.70
CA ILE A 21 0.44 0.78 6.28
C ILE A 21 1.52 -0.17 5.76
N THR A 22 2.54 0.37 5.12
CA THR A 22 3.71 -0.37 4.65
C THR A 22 4.94 0.00 5.48
N SER A 23 5.87 -0.95 5.64
CA SER A 23 7.16 -0.74 6.31
C SER A 23 8.31 -1.29 5.46
N SER A 24 9.51 -0.71 5.62
CA SER A 24 10.75 -1.26 5.07
C SER A 24 11.33 -2.38 5.94
N ILE A 25 10.84 -2.52 7.17
CA ILE A 25 11.24 -3.58 8.11
C ILE A 25 10.23 -4.73 7.99
N PRO A 26 10.69 -6.00 7.93
CA PRO A 26 9.80 -7.16 7.95
C PRO A 26 8.91 -7.20 9.20
N GLY A 27 7.63 -7.53 9.02
CA GLY A 27 6.68 -7.67 10.13
C GLY A 27 5.25 -7.77 9.62
N ALA A 28 4.29 -7.31 10.42
CA ALA A 28 2.87 -7.53 10.15
C ALA A 28 2.22 -6.55 9.14
N TRP A 29 3.01 -5.64 8.57
CA TRP A 29 2.55 -4.62 7.63
C TRP A 29 2.13 -5.22 6.29
N ILE A 30 1.22 -4.54 5.59
CA ILE A 30 0.92 -4.90 4.20
C ILE A 30 2.18 -4.62 3.37
N SER A 31 2.62 -5.62 2.60
CA SER A 31 3.80 -5.45 1.74
C SER A 31 3.47 -4.59 0.53
N ASN A 32 4.48 -3.92 -0.05
CA ASN A 32 4.30 -3.19 -1.32
C ASN A 32 3.81 -4.11 -2.46
N PHE A 33 4.19 -5.38 -2.44
CA PHE A 33 3.72 -6.36 -3.40
C PHE A 33 2.24 -6.67 -3.21
N SER A 34 1.82 -7.02 -1.99
CA SER A 34 0.41 -7.25 -1.64
C SER A 34 -0.46 -6.05 -1.99
N LEU A 35 -0.01 -4.83 -1.66
CA LEU A 35 -0.71 -3.59 -1.98
C LEU A 35 -0.82 -3.36 -3.50
N THR A 36 0.23 -3.69 -4.26
CA THR A 36 0.17 -3.61 -5.72
C THR A 36 -0.85 -4.60 -6.28
N VAL A 37 -0.89 -5.84 -5.78
CA VAL A 37 -1.88 -6.84 -6.19
C VAL A 37 -3.31 -6.39 -5.87
N MET A 38 -3.52 -5.72 -4.73
CA MET A 38 -4.81 -5.10 -4.40
C MET A 38 -5.22 -4.04 -5.44
N VAL A 39 -4.30 -3.15 -5.82
CA VAL A 39 -4.56 -2.16 -6.89
C VAL A 39 -4.90 -2.85 -8.22
N LEU A 40 -4.16 -3.89 -8.60
CA LEU A 40 -4.45 -4.66 -9.83
C LEU A 40 -5.85 -5.29 -9.77
N PHE A 41 -6.20 -5.93 -8.65
CA PHE A 41 -7.51 -6.52 -8.47
C PHE A 41 -8.64 -5.49 -8.59
N PHE A 42 -8.48 -4.34 -7.93
CA PHE A 42 -9.43 -3.22 -8.07
C PHE A 42 -9.61 -2.79 -9.53
N LEU A 43 -8.52 -2.66 -10.29
CA LEU A 43 -8.57 -2.28 -11.70
C LEU A 43 -9.22 -3.35 -12.60
N GLN A 44 -9.09 -4.63 -12.25
CA GLN A 44 -9.82 -5.74 -12.90
C GLN A 44 -11.32 -5.73 -12.60
N LYS A 45 -11.72 -5.16 -11.45
CA LYS A 45 -13.12 -5.08 -11.00
C LYS A 45 -13.86 -3.84 -11.51
N ARG A 46 -13.18 -2.91 -12.20
CA ARG A 46 -13.86 -1.78 -12.85
C ARG A 46 -14.78 -2.26 -13.96
N ASN A 47 -15.74 -1.43 -14.34
CA ASN A 47 -16.70 -1.72 -15.40
C ASN A 47 -16.70 -0.59 -16.45
N PRO A 48 -16.12 -0.79 -17.64
CA PRO A 48 -15.39 -1.99 -18.07
C PRO A 48 -14.03 -2.15 -17.36
N PRO A 49 -13.45 -3.36 -17.29
CA PRO A 49 -12.15 -3.60 -16.65
C PRO A 49 -11.02 -2.79 -17.31
N ILE A 50 -10.15 -2.19 -16.49
CA ILE A 50 -9.02 -1.38 -17.00
C ILE A 50 -7.83 -2.27 -17.40
N ILE A 51 -7.68 -3.40 -16.73
CA ILE A 51 -6.64 -4.40 -17.04
C ILE A 51 -7.27 -5.79 -17.11
N PRO A 52 -6.69 -6.71 -17.91
CA PRO A 52 -7.17 -8.08 -18.01
C PRO A 52 -6.86 -8.89 -16.75
N THR A 53 -7.55 -10.02 -16.62
CA THR A 53 -7.22 -11.05 -15.65
C THR A 53 -6.00 -11.86 -16.09
N LEU A 54 -5.28 -12.49 -15.16
CA LEU A 54 -4.14 -13.33 -15.56
C LEU A 54 -4.59 -14.54 -16.40
N ASN A 55 -5.77 -15.10 -16.14
CA ASN A 55 -6.29 -16.19 -16.97
C ASN A 55 -6.59 -15.70 -18.40
N HIS A 56 -7.13 -14.50 -18.58
CA HIS A 56 -7.32 -13.94 -19.92
C HIS A 56 -5.99 -13.76 -20.66
N LEU A 57 -4.95 -13.27 -19.96
CA LEU A 57 -3.61 -13.17 -20.54
C LEU A 57 -3.01 -14.53 -20.90
N ARG A 58 -3.24 -15.57 -20.08
CA ARG A 58 -2.86 -16.95 -20.37
C ARG A 58 -3.59 -17.50 -21.60
N ASP A 59 -4.89 -17.23 -21.72
CA ASP A 59 -5.71 -17.76 -22.82
C ASP A 59 -5.33 -17.15 -24.19
N LEU A 60 -4.72 -15.96 -24.19
CA LEU A 60 -4.15 -15.30 -25.38
C LEU A 60 -2.73 -15.76 -25.72
N ALA A 61 -2.09 -16.55 -24.84
CA ALA A 61 -0.69 -16.94 -24.97
C ALA A 61 -0.51 -18.00 -26.06
N GLY A 62 0.53 -17.84 -26.88
CA GLY A 62 0.92 -18.84 -27.88
C GLY A 62 1.90 -19.88 -27.34
N PRO A 63 2.27 -20.90 -28.14
CA PRO A 63 3.28 -21.89 -27.75
C PRO A 63 4.62 -21.28 -27.31
N ALA A 64 5.01 -20.14 -27.91
CA ALA A 64 6.24 -19.42 -27.58
C ALA A 64 6.20 -18.67 -26.24
N ASP A 65 5.00 -18.44 -25.69
CA ASP A 65 4.82 -17.76 -24.40
C ASP A 65 4.83 -18.76 -23.22
N ARG A 66 4.80 -20.08 -23.51
CA ARG A 66 4.71 -21.14 -22.49
C ARG A 66 5.85 -21.03 -21.49
N SER A 67 5.50 -20.92 -20.22
CA SER A 67 6.46 -20.80 -19.13
C SER A 67 5.96 -21.56 -17.90
N VAL A 68 6.62 -22.66 -17.56
CA VAL A 68 6.34 -23.44 -16.36
C VAL A 68 7.54 -23.38 -15.44
N ILE A 69 7.35 -22.87 -14.22
CA ILE A 69 8.42 -22.67 -13.24
C ILE A 69 8.05 -23.45 -11.99
N GLU A 70 8.90 -24.41 -11.60
CA GLU A 70 8.67 -25.25 -10.42
C GLU A 70 7.29 -25.94 -10.41
N GLY A 71 6.82 -26.37 -11.59
CA GLY A 71 5.51 -27.00 -11.77
C GLY A 71 4.33 -26.04 -11.82
N ASN A 72 4.55 -24.73 -11.61
CA ASN A 72 3.52 -23.71 -11.69
C ASN A 72 3.42 -23.12 -13.10
N ASP A 73 2.18 -23.00 -13.61
CA ASP A 73 1.93 -22.35 -14.90
C ASP A 73 1.99 -20.82 -14.79
N CYS A 74 3.08 -20.29 -15.33
CA CYS A 74 3.41 -18.86 -15.43
C CYS A 74 3.22 -18.33 -16.86
N THR A 75 2.46 -19.05 -17.70
CA THR A 75 2.22 -18.68 -19.09
C THR A 75 1.27 -17.48 -19.18
N PHE A 76 1.69 -16.45 -19.91
CA PHE A 76 0.85 -15.33 -20.31
C PHE A 76 1.39 -14.69 -21.59
N VAL A 77 0.50 -14.10 -22.38
CA VAL A 77 0.85 -13.48 -23.65
C VAL A 77 1.88 -12.36 -23.48
N ARG A 78 2.96 -12.40 -24.27
CA ARG A 78 3.99 -11.35 -24.30
C ARG A 78 3.70 -10.26 -25.34
N ASP A 79 2.97 -10.63 -26.39
CA ASP A 79 2.55 -9.72 -27.45
C ASP A 79 1.35 -8.87 -27.01
N PHE A 80 1.61 -7.61 -26.69
CA PHE A 80 0.59 -6.66 -26.24
C PHE A 80 -0.48 -6.35 -27.30
N SER A 81 -0.20 -6.56 -28.59
CA SER A 81 -1.17 -6.28 -29.66
C SER A 81 -2.37 -7.23 -29.63
N LYS A 82 -2.21 -8.42 -29.02
CA LYS A 82 -3.27 -9.42 -28.85
C LYS A 82 -4.24 -9.08 -27.72
N ILE A 83 -3.89 -8.12 -26.86
CA ILE A 83 -4.69 -7.77 -25.68
C ILE A 83 -5.70 -6.70 -26.07
N GLN A 84 -6.94 -7.13 -26.31
CA GLN A 84 -8.05 -6.23 -26.62
C GLN A 84 -8.92 -6.01 -25.39
N LEU A 85 -9.05 -4.76 -24.95
CA LEU A 85 -9.87 -4.36 -23.81
C LEU A 85 -10.90 -3.35 -24.24
N GLN A 86 -12.06 -3.37 -23.58
CA GLN A 86 -13.02 -2.30 -23.71
C GLN A 86 -12.47 -1.00 -23.08
N ARG A 87 -12.79 0.13 -23.69
CA ARG A 87 -12.31 1.42 -23.22
C ARG A 87 -13.04 1.82 -21.94
N ASN A 88 -12.30 1.92 -20.85
CA ASN A 88 -12.76 2.54 -19.61
C ASN A 88 -12.33 4.04 -19.61
N SER A 89 -13.27 4.95 -19.34
CA SER A 89 -13.07 6.40 -19.34
C SER A 89 -12.94 7.03 -17.96
N GLU A 90 -12.84 6.23 -16.90
CA GLU A 90 -12.70 6.75 -15.53
C GLU A 90 -11.37 7.49 -15.36
N THR A 91 -11.44 8.65 -14.71
CA THR A 91 -10.29 9.51 -14.42
C THR A 91 -9.45 8.94 -13.27
N LEU A 92 -8.22 9.45 -13.09
CA LEU A 92 -7.36 8.99 -11.98
C LEU A 92 -7.96 9.36 -10.62
N GLU A 93 -8.60 10.53 -10.55
CA GLU A 93 -9.28 11.06 -9.38
C GLU A 93 -10.45 10.14 -8.98
N THR A 94 -11.29 9.77 -9.95
CA THR A 94 -12.38 8.81 -9.74
C THR A 94 -11.82 7.47 -9.27
N LEU A 95 -10.80 6.92 -9.95
CA LEU A 95 -10.23 5.63 -9.59
C LEU A 95 -9.58 5.62 -8.20
N LEU A 96 -8.96 6.73 -7.80
CA LEU A 96 -8.38 6.87 -6.46
C LEU A 96 -9.46 6.88 -5.38
N CYS A 97 -10.53 7.67 -5.56
CA CYS A 97 -11.67 7.70 -4.65
C CYS A 97 -12.31 6.30 -4.53
N GLU A 98 -12.58 5.70 -5.68
CA GLU A 98 -13.24 4.40 -5.79
C GLU A 98 -12.39 3.26 -5.21
N PHE A 99 -11.06 3.34 -5.28
CA PHE A 99 -10.17 2.39 -4.62
C PHE A 99 -10.40 2.37 -3.11
N PHE A 100 -10.49 3.56 -2.50
CA PHE A 100 -10.72 3.68 -1.07
C PHE A 100 -12.13 3.19 -0.68
N VAL A 101 -13.16 3.54 -1.44
CA VAL A 101 -14.54 3.04 -1.23
C VAL A 101 -14.60 1.52 -1.34
N PHE A 102 -13.97 0.96 -2.37
CA PHE A 102 -13.93 -0.47 -2.62
C PHE A 102 -13.33 -1.24 -1.43
N TYR A 103 -12.18 -0.79 -0.93
CA TYR A 103 -11.49 -1.49 0.14
C TYR A 103 -11.98 -1.14 1.55
N ALA A 104 -12.65 -0.01 1.73
CA ALA A 104 -13.38 0.31 2.96
C ALA A 104 -14.55 -0.66 3.23
N THR A 105 -15.11 -1.26 2.17
CA THR A 105 -16.30 -2.14 2.23
C THR A 105 -16.03 -3.58 1.82
N PHE A 106 -14.81 -3.88 1.35
CA PHE A 106 -14.46 -5.23 0.92
C PHE A 106 -14.64 -6.24 2.08
N PRO A 107 -15.36 -7.36 1.88
CA PRO A 107 -15.70 -8.31 2.94
C PRO A 107 -14.51 -9.20 3.30
N PHE A 108 -13.44 -8.58 3.84
CA PHE A 108 -12.20 -9.27 4.18
C PHE A 108 -12.45 -10.45 5.12
N SER A 109 -13.45 -10.44 6.00
CA SER A 109 -13.71 -11.57 6.91
C SER A 109 -13.94 -12.92 6.19
N ARG A 110 -14.50 -12.91 4.97
CA ARG A 110 -14.91 -14.13 4.24
C ARG A 110 -14.24 -14.28 2.88
N MET A 111 -13.90 -13.16 2.25
CA MET A 111 -13.44 -13.16 0.86
C MET A 111 -11.93 -12.95 0.75
N SER A 112 -11.36 -13.55 -0.30
CA SER A 112 -9.98 -13.41 -0.72
C SER A 112 -9.91 -12.79 -2.12
N ILE A 113 -8.75 -12.22 -2.42
CA ILE A 113 -8.44 -11.56 -3.69
C ILE A 113 -7.81 -12.57 -4.67
N ASN A 114 -8.38 -12.68 -5.87
CA ASN A 114 -7.88 -13.53 -6.94
C ASN A 114 -7.73 -12.76 -8.26
N ILE A 115 -6.50 -12.37 -8.59
CA ILE A 115 -6.20 -11.65 -9.83
C ILE A 115 -6.11 -12.56 -11.08
N ARG A 116 -6.12 -13.89 -10.89
CA ARG A 116 -6.24 -14.83 -12.01
C ARG A 116 -7.63 -14.81 -12.60
N LYS A 117 -8.65 -14.78 -11.75
CA LYS A 117 -10.06 -14.74 -12.13
C LYS A 117 -10.64 -13.32 -12.19
N GLY A 118 -9.97 -12.33 -11.57
CA GLY A 118 -10.52 -10.98 -11.40
C GLY A 118 -11.77 -10.96 -10.52
N LYS A 119 -11.88 -11.91 -9.59
CA LYS A 119 -13.04 -12.08 -8.70
C LYS A 119 -12.63 -12.38 -7.27
N GLU A 120 -13.45 -11.96 -6.34
CA GLU A 120 -13.42 -12.43 -4.96
C GLU A 120 -13.81 -13.91 -4.89
N GLN A 121 -13.21 -14.64 -3.96
CA GLN A 121 -13.53 -16.05 -3.68
C GLN A 121 -13.48 -16.31 -2.18
N ASN A 122 -14.22 -17.31 -1.70
CA ASN A 122 -14.17 -17.73 -0.30
C ASN A 122 -12.72 -18.01 0.11
N LYS A 123 -12.36 -17.60 1.33
CA LYS A 123 -11.03 -17.84 1.87
C LYS A 123 -10.75 -19.34 2.04
N PRO A 124 -9.61 -19.84 1.56
CA PRO A 124 -9.20 -21.22 1.78
C PRO A 124 -8.64 -21.44 3.21
N GLU A 125 -8.21 -20.37 3.88
CA GLU A 125 -7.64 -20.40 5.23
C GLU A 125 -8.09 -19.19 6.07
N VAL A 126 -8.04 -19.33 7.39
CA VAL A 126 -8.30 -18.21 8.31
C VAL A 126 -7.07 -17.31 8.35
N ALA A 127 -7.17 -16.16 7.70
CA ALA A 127 -6.20 -15.08 7.75
C ALA A 127 -6.94 -13.73 7.76
N PRO A 128 -6.40 -12.63 8.31
CA PRO A 128 -7.03 -11.32 8.18
C PRO A 128 -7.16 -10.89 6.71
N LEU A 129 -6.04 -10.90 5.98
CA LEU A 129 -5.98 -10.58 4.55
C LEU A 129 -5.50 -11.81 3.78
N HIS A 130 -6.26 -12.21 2.75
CA HIS A 130 -5.88 -13.30 1.86
C HIS A 130 -5.83 -12.83 0.41
N ILE A 131 -4.62 -12.81 -0.14
CA ILE A 131 -4.37 -12.51 -1.55
C ILE A 131 -3.70 -13.74 -2.14
N GLN A 132 -4.38 -14.41 -3.07
CA GLN A 132 -3.82 -15.60 -3.72
C GLN A 132 -2.60 -15.20 -4.56
N ASN A 133 -1.49 -15.92 -4.39
CA ASN A 133 -0.33 -15.76 -5.26
C ASN A 133 -0.75 -16.09 -6.70
N PRO A 134 -0.49 -15.19 -7.67
CA PRO A 134 -0.93 -15.36 -9.03
C PRO A 134 -0.35 -16.59 -9.72
N PHE A 135 0.80 -17.11 -9.31
CA PHE A 135 1.47 -18.23 -9.97
C PHE A 135 1.49 -19.49 -9.11
N GLU A 136 1.68 -19.35 -7.80
CA GLU A 136 1.63 -20.47 -6.84
C GLU A 136 0.30 -20.46 -6.09
N THR A 137 -0.77 -21.00 -6.68
CA THR A 137 -2.15 -20.77 -6.22
C THR A 137 -2.48 -21.27 -4.81
N SER A 138 -1.61 -22.11 -4.21
CA SER A 138 -1.70 -22.57 -2.83
C SER A 138 -1.19 -21.55 -1.80
N LEU A 139 -0.49 -20.50 -2.24
CA LEU A 139 0.14 -19.51 -1.36
C LEU A 139 -0.69 -18.22 -1.21
N ASN A 140 -0.62 -17.67 0.00
CA ASN A 140 -1.18 -16.37 0.35
C ASN A 140 -0.04 -15.34 0.49
N VAL A 141 -0.02 -14.34 -0.39
CA VAL A 141 1.06 -13.32 -0.43
C VAL A 141 0.94 -12.26 0.68
N SER A 142 -0.10 -12.35 1.50
CA SER A 142 -0.36 -11.47 2.64
C SER A 142 -0.45 -12.23 3.97
N LYS A 143 0.12 -13.44 4.04
CA LYS A 143 0.08 -14.28 5.25
C LYS A 143 0.71 -13.63 6.49
N ASN A 144 1.62 -12.67 6.28
CA ASN A 144 2.24 -11.91 7.37
C ASN A 144 1.30 -10.87 8.01
N VAL A 145 0.23 -10.47 7.33
CA VAL A 145 -0.64 -9.35 7.75
C VAL A 145 -1.55 -9.78 8.89
N ASN A 146 -1.51 -9.05 10.01
CA ASN A 146 -2.38 -9.30 11.17
C ASN A 146 -3.66 -8.44 11.13
N ALA A 147 -4.60 -8.73 12.02
CA ALA A 147 -5.90 -8.05 12.08
C ALA A 147 -5.73 -6.54 12.30
N THR A 148 -4.89 -6.14 13.26
CA THR A 148 -4.65 -4.72 13.56
C THR A 148 -4.18 -3.92 12.36
N GLN A 149 -3.28 -4.46 11.53
CA GLN A 149 -2.80 -3.78 10.32
C GLN A 149 -3.88 -3.71 9.24
N LEU A 150 -4.70 -4.75 9.10
CA LEU A 150 -5.83 -4.74 8.18
C LEU A 150 -6.91 -3.74 8.62
N ASP A 151 -7.29 -3.74 9.90
CA ASP A 151 -8.29 -2.82 10.44
C ASP A 151 -7.85 -1.37 10.27
N ARG A 152 -6.56 -1.08 10.51
CA ARG A 152 -5.97 0.23 10.24
C ARG A 152 -6.06 0.62 8.76
N PHE A 153 -5.78 -0.32 7.84
CA PHE A 153 -5.92 -0.08 6.41
C PHE A 153 -7.38 0.23 6.02
N VAL A 154 -8.35 -0.50 6.57
CA VAL A 154 -9.78 -0.27 6.32
C VAL A 154 -10.21 1.10 6.85
N ALA A 155 -9.83 1.46 8.08
CA ALA A 155 -10.14 2.76 8.67
C ALA A 155 -9.55 3.92 7.84
N LEU A 156 -8.29 3.80 7.40
CA LEU A 156 -7.67 4.81 6.55
C LEU A 156 -8.32 4.89 5.16
N CYS A 157 -8.82 3.79 4.61
CA CYS A 157 -9.61 3.84 3.37
C CYS A 157 -10.93 4.61 3.59
N GLN A 158 -11.61 4.41 4.73
CA GLN A 158 -12.82 5.16 5.06
C GLN A 158 -12.55 6.66 5.26
N GLU A 159 -11.49 7.02 5.96
CA GLU A 159 -11.06 8.42 6.13
C GLU A 159 -10.70 9.05 4.77
N SER A 160 -9.93 8.32 3.95
CA SER A 160 -9.46 8.82 2.66
C SER A 160 -10.60 8.99 1.66
N SER A 161 -11.59 8.10 1.63
CA SER A 161 -12.77 8.27 0.78
C SER A 161 -13.58 9.50 1.20
N TRP A 162 -13.75 9.72 2.52
CA TRP A 162 -14.43 10.91 3.04
C TRP A 162 -13.70 12.22 2.71
N LEU A 163 -12.36 12.22 2.76
CA LEU A 163 -11.55 13.41 2.42
C LEU A 163 -11.62 13.77 0.94
N VAL A 164 -11.67 12.77 0.04
CA VAL A 164 -11.75 12.99 -1.41
C VAL A 164 -13.14 13.46 -1.85
N GLN A 165 -14.19 13.04 -1.12
CA GLN A 165 -15.57 13.45 -1.41
C GLN A 165 -15.89 14.89 -0.98
N GLN A 166 -15.12 15.47 -0.07
CA GLN A 166 -15.30 16.86 0.32
C GLN A 166 -14.82 17.81 -0.78
N SER A 167 -15.75 18.60 -1.33
CA SER A 167 -15.49 19.58 -2.38
C SER A 167 -14.44 20.64 -2.00
N GLU A 168 -14.26 20.93 -0.72
CA GLU A 168 -13.31 21.94 -0.23
C GLU A 168 -11.84 21.56 -0.38
N THR A 169 -11.51 20.28 -0.56
CA THR A 169 -10.14 19.83 -0.82
C THR A 169 -9.80 19.82 -2.31
N ASN A 170 -10.76 20.05 -3.21
CA ASN A 170 -10.55 19.95 -4.66
C ASN A 170 -10.14 21.27 -5.33
N SER A 171 -9.99 22.35 -4.57
CA SER A 171 -9.52 23.62 -5.10
C SER A 171 -8.54 24.30 -4.14
N PRO A 172 -7.46 24.89 -4.66
CA PRO A 172 -6.55 25.68 -3.84
C PRO A 172 -7.31 26.88 -3.25
N LYS A 173 -7.35 26.99 -1.92
CA LYS A 173 -7.85 28.21 -1.26
C LYS A 173 -6.84 29.32 -1.53
N SER A 174 -7.27 30.39 -2.22
CA SER A 174 -6.48 31.62 -2.35
C SER A 174 -6.40 32.27 -0.97
N ALA A 175 -5.32 31.99 -0.24
CA ALA A 175 -5.09 32.57 1.07
C ALA A 175 -4.74 34.05 0.94
N ALA A 176 -5.75 34.92 1.00
CA ALA A 176 -5.53 36.31 1.39
C ALA A 176 -5.22 36.34 2.90
N GLY A 177 -3.96 36.07 3.28
CA GLY A 177 -3.44 36.37 4.63
C GLY A 177 -2.88 35.24 5.48
N GLU A 178 -2.86 33.97 5.05
CA GLU A 178 -2.24 32.87 5.82
C GLU A 178 -0.82 32.53 5.34
N SER A 179 0.08 32.26 6.29
CA SER A 179 1.53 32.11 6.08
C SER A 179 2.00 30.75 5.56
N SER A 180 1.08 29.81 5.25
CA SER A 180 1.43 28.56 4.57
C SER A 180 0.25 28.01 3.75
N PRO A 181 0.47 27.54 2.50
CA PRO A 181 -0.59 27.03 1.65
C PRO A 181 -1.22 25.74 2.23
N THR A 182 -2.55 25.71 2.35
CA THR A 182 -3.30 24.52 2.77
C THR A 182 -3.19 23.41 1.71
N PRO A 183 -2.79 22.17 2.09
CA PRO A 183 -2.73 21.06 1.14
C PRO A 183 -4.12 20.69 0.60
N TRP A 184 -4.20 20.44 -0.71
CA TRP A 184 -5.43 20.13 -1.43
C TRP A 184 -5.22 18.92 -2.36
N GLY A 185 -6.30 18.27 -2.79
CA GLY A 185 -6.31 17.11 -3.68
C GLY A 185 -5.49 15.95 -3.13
N LEU A 186 -4.58 15.42 -3.94
CA LEU A 186 -3.68 14.35 -3.51
C LEU A 186 -2.78 14.75 -2.32
N ALA A 187 -2.42 16.03 -2.17
CA ALA A 187 -1.53 16.46 -1.10
C ALA A 187 -2.17 16.30 0.28
N SER A 188 -3.48 16.48 0.41
CA SER A 188 -4.19 16.28 1.68
C SER A 188 -4.18 14.81 2.11
N LEU A 189 -4.28 13.88 1.16
CA LEU A 189 -4.20 12.43 1.40
C LEU A 189 -2.82 11.96 1.88
N LEU A 190 -1.76 12.71 1.60
CA LEU A 190 -0.39 12.35 2.00
C LEU A 190 0.00 12.92 3.37
N LEU A 191 -0.86 13.72 3.99
CA LEU A 191 -0.65 14.16 5.36
C LEU A 191 -0.94 13.01 6.33
N PRO A 192 -0.10 12.80 7.37
CA PRO A 192 -0.40 11.82 8.39
C PRO A 192 -1.77 12.11 9.03
N SER A 193 -2.63 11.09 9.13
CA SER A 193 -3.92 11.22 9.81
C SER A 193 -3.71 11.73 11.24
N GLN A 194 -4.48 12.76 11.63
CA GLN A 194 -4.44 13.37 12.97
C GLN A 194 -5.08 12.46 14.03
N VAL A 195 -5.61 11.29 13.64
CA VAL A 195 -6.26 10.32 14.53
C VAL A 195 -5.26 9.64 15.47
N GLU A 196 -3.95 9.79 15.26
CA GLU A 196 -2.93 9.48 16.27
C GLU A 196 -2.61 10.68 17.19
N GLY A 197 -3.65 11.15 17.87
CA GLY A 197 -3.50 11.90 19.11
C GLY A 197 -3.04 10.99 20.23
N SER A 198 -1.76 11.11 20.59
CA SER A 198 -1.06 10.59 21.78
C SER A 198 -0.38 9.21 21.65
N LYS A 199 0.96 9.26 21.79
CA LYS A 199 1.91 8.13 21.93
C LYS A 199 2.36 7.45 20.62
N SER A 200 3.11 8.15 19.78
CA SER A 200 4.50 7.76 19.45
C SER A 200 5.05 8.50 18.22
N ARG A 201 5.66 9.66 18.45
CA ARG A 201 6.82 10.11 17.67
C ARG A 201 7.56 11.20 18.42
N LYS A 202 8.18 10.83 19.55
CA LYS A 202 9.38 11.58 19.98
C LYS A 202 10.44 11.34 18.90
N LYS A 203 10.52 12.29 17.98
CA LYS A 203 11.71 12.58 17.17
C LYS A 203 12.90 12.45 18.11
N ARG A 204 13.73 11.41 17.95
CA ARG A 204 15.01 11.29 18.66
C ARG A 204 15.85 12.50 18.24
N ARG A 205 15.68 13.61 18.97
CA ARG A 205 16.66 14.68 19.03
C ARG A 205 17.89 14.02 19.66
N ARG A 206 19.04 14.09 19.00
CA ARG A 206 20.32 13.80 19.67
C ARG A 206 20.41 14.75 20.85
N GLU A 207 20.17 14.25 22.05
CA GLU A 207 20.43 15.00 23.27
C GLU A 207 21.94 15.23 23.35
N PRO A 208 22.41 16.45 23.68
CA PRO A 208 23.80 16.65 24.00
C PRO A 208 24.12 15.85 25.27
N VAL A 209 25.27 15.18 25.25
CA VAL A 209 25.77 14.31 26.34
C VAL A 209 25.60 15.02 27.69
N SER A 210 24.78 14.43 28.56
CA SER A 210 24.51 14.90 29.93
C SER A 210 25.81 15.16 30.69
N GLU A 211 25.86 16.26 31.44
CA GLU A 211 26.98 16.62 32.32
C GLU A 211 27.31 15.52 33.36
N THR A 212 26.33 14.70 33.71
CA THR A 212 26.49 13.53 34.58
C THR A 212 27.34 12.43 33.93
N ILE A 213 27.27 12.29 32.59
CA ILE A 213 28.09 11.33 31.85
C ILE A 213 29.52 11.86 31.71
N LYS A 214 29.69 13.18 31.53
CA LYS A 214 31.02 13.80 31.53
C LYS A 214 31.72 13.66 32.89
N SER A 215 31.01 13.90 33.99
CA SER A 215 31.60 13.77 35.34
C SER A 215 31.97 12.32 35.70
N LEU A 216 31.20 11.34 35.20
CA LEU A 216 31.52 9.92 35.33
C LEU A 216 32.77 9.53 34.52
N LEU A 217 32.89 10.01 33.27
CA LEU A 217 34.06 9.75 32.44
C LEU A 217 35.33 10.38 33.01
N ASP A 218 35.25 11.61 33.53
CA ASP A 218 36.38 12.28 34.18
C ASP A 218 36.78 11.58 35.50
N SER A 219 35.80 11.06 36.26
CA SER A 219 36.08 10.25 37.46
C SER A 219 36.77 8.92 37.14
N ILE A 220 36.44 8.27 36.01
CA ILE A 220 37.10 7.04 35.56
C ILE A 220 38.52 7.35 35.04
N LYS A 221 38.70 8.49 34.37
CA LYS A 221 40.01 8.93 33.86
C LYS A 221 41.00 9.24 35.00
N ASN A 222 40.52 9.85 36.09
CA ASN A 222 41.35 10.12 37.27
C ASN A 222 41.71 8.86 38.07
N LYS A 223 40.85 7.83 38.11
CA LYS A 223 41.18 6.55 38.77
C LYS A 223 42.29 5.76 38.08
N ASN A 224 42.49 5.95 36.77
CA ASN A 224 43.50 5.22 36.00
C ASN A 224 44.88 5.89 35.98
N GLN A 225 45.05 7.08 36.55
CA GLN A 225 46.37 7.72 36.69
C GLN A 225 47.09 7.40 38.02
N GLY A 226 46.41 6.72 38.96
CA GLY A 226 46.97 6.34 40.26
C GLY A 226 47.69 4.98 40.33
N LYS A 227 47.84 4.26 39.21
CA LYS A 227 48.57 2.97 39.13
C LYS A 227 49.68 3.01 38.09
N LYS A 228 50.64 3.93 38.26
CA LYS A 228 51.99 3.80 37.72
C LYS A 228 52.99 4.38 38.72
N ARG A 229 53.42 3.56 39.66
CA ARG A 229 54.72 3.59 40.31
C ARG A 229 54.98 2.21 40.90
#